data_AF-A0A455B1S1-F1
#
_entry.id   AF-A0A455B1S1-F1
#
_cell.length_a   1.000
_cell.length_b   1.000
_cell.length_c   1.000
_cell.angle_alpha   90.00
_cell.angle_beta   90.00
_cell.angle_gamma   90.00
#
_symmetry.space_group_name_H-M   'P 1'
#
loop_
_entity.id
_entity.type
_entity.pdbx_description
1 polymer ?
#
loop_
_entity_poly.entity_id
_entity_poly.type
_entity_poly.pdbx_seq_one_letter_code
_entity_poly.pdbx_strand_id
1 'polypeptide(L)'
;SVGRSGREPTGAQPWEPRVQRTEAPWAGGRNGGAEQVEESTGGWSLRGAGGSRSLLSPQYGKKKLKYLPYNHQHEYFFLIGPPLLIPLYFQYQIIMSMIVHRDWVDLAWAISYYARFFITYIPFYGVLGAIIFLNFIRFLESHWFVWVTQMNHIVMEIDQEPYRDWFSSQLAATCNVEQSLFNDWFSGHLNFQIEHHLFPTMPRHNLHKVAPLVRSLCAKHGIEYQQKPLLQALQDIIRSLRQSGQLWLDAYLHK
;
A
#
# COMPACT_ATOMS: atom_id res chain seq x y z
N SER A 1 -37.92 15.20 -50.22
CA SER A 1 -36.91 15.72 -51.17
C SER A 1 -36.20 16.90 -50.52
N VAL A 2 -34.96 17.18 -50.94
CA VAL A 2 -33.92 18.04 -50.32
C VAL A 2 -33.21 17.31 -49.16
N GLY A 3 -31.91 17.01 -49.17
CA GLY A 3 -30.79 17.40 -50.04
C GLY A 3 -29.56 17.58 -49.14
N ARG A 4 -28.56 16.69 -49.29
CA ARG A 4 -27.36 16.55 -48.45
C ARG A 4 -26.47 17.81 -48.38
N SER A 5 -25.77 17.99 -47.26
CA SER A 5 -24.34 18.35 -47.28
C SER A 5 -23.63 17.72 -46.09
N GLY A 6 -22.73 16.77 -46.37
CA GLY A 6 -21.87 16.14 -45.39
C GLY A 6 -20.71 17.03 -44.96
N ARG A 7 -20.27 16.83 -43.72
CA ARG A 7 -18.91 17.12 -43.27
C ARG A 7 -18.45 15.93 -42.45
N GLU A 8 -17.54 15.14 -43.02
CA GLU A 8 -16.67 14.26 -42.25
C GLU A 8 -15.63 15.13 -41.55
N PRO A 9 -15.34 14.93 -40.25
CA PRO A 9 -14.11 15.42 -39.67
C PRO A 9 -13.00 14.40 -39.91
N THR A 10 -12.23 14.62 -40.97
CA THR A 10 -10.90 14.03 -41.14
C THR A 10 -9.96 14.64 -40.12
N GLY A 11 -9.37 13.81 -39.25
CA GLY A 11 -8.27 14.23 -38.37
C GLY A 11 -8.28 13.65 -36.95
N ALA A 12 -8.52 12.34 -36.78
CA ALA A 12 -8.14 11.67 -35.55
C ALA A 12 -6.63 11.42 -35.58
N GLN A 13 -5.86 12.20 -34.81
CA GLN A 13 -4.48 11.85 -34.53
C GLN A 13 -4.45 10.55 -33.71
N PRO A 14 -3.53 9.61 -33.99
CA PRO A 14 -3.32 8.45 -33.13
C PRO A 14 -2.98 8.93 -31.72
N TRP A 15 -3.62 8.31 -30.71
CA TRP A 15 -3.25 8.53 -29.33
C TRP A 15 -1.81 8.04 -29.12
N GLU A 16 -0.91 8.93 -28.71
CA GLU A 16 0.40 8.55 -28.17
C GLU A 16 0.36 8.72 -26.65
N PRO A 17 0.71 7.68 -25.86
CA PRO A 17 0.79 7.83 -24.41
C PRO A 17 1.99 8.72 -24.08
N ARG A 18 1.70 9.96 -23.71
CA ARG A 18 2.71 10.89 -23.18
C ARG A 18 3.11 10.40 -21.79
N VAL A 19 4.24 9.71 -21.70
CA VAL A 19 4.85 9.30 -20.42
C VAL A 19 5.27 10.56 -19.67
N GLN A 20 4.38 11.09 -18.84
CA GLN A 20 4.74 12.09 -17.85
C GLN A 20 5.49 11.36 -16.73
N ARG A 21 6.81 11.52 -16.71
CA ARG A 21 7.67 11.07 -15.64
C ARG A 21 7.40 11.96 -14.43
N THR A 22 6.41 11.61 -13.62
CA THR A 22 6.16 12.28 -12.33
C THR A 22 7.17 11.74 -11.33
N GLU A 23 8.20 12.54 -11.05
CA GLU A 23 9.12 12.27 -9.94
C GLU A 23 8.35 12.41 -8.62
N ALA A 24 8.35 11.36 -7.81
CA ALA A 24 7.77 11.39 -6.47
C ALA A 24 8.70 12.18 -5.52
N PRO A 25 8.18 13.06 -4.63
CA PRO A 25 8.99 14.07 -3.93
C PRO A 25 9.85 13.55 -2.77
N TRP A 26 9.96 12.23 -2.58
CA TRP A 26 10.71 11.64 -1.47
C TRP A 26 12.19 11.40 -1.78
N ALA A 27 12.65 11.80 -2.97
CA ALA A 27 14.05 11.77 -3.36
C ALA A 27 14.74 13.13 -3.15
N GLY A 28 14.91 13.54 -1.89
CA GLY A 28 15.99 14.47 -1.50
C GLY A 28 17.14 13.61 -0.98
N GLY A 29 18.34 13.57 -1.56
CA GLY A 29 19.11 14.66 -2.14
C GLY A 29 20.43 14.70 -1.36
N ARG A 30 21.53 14.24 -1.97
CA ARG A 30 22.90 14.62 -1.60
C ARG A 30 23.85 14.34 -2.78
N ASN A 31 24.17 15.39 -3.50
CA ASN A 31 25.34 15.45 -4.38
C ASN A 31 26.60 15.66 -3.52
N GLY A 32 27.67 14.94 -3.86
CA GLY A 32 29.03 15.26 -3.43
C GLY A 32 29.93 14.04 -3.28
N GLY A 33 30.73 13.76 -4.31
CA GLY A 33 31.85 12.82 -4.25
C GLY A 33 31.75 11.70 -5.29
N ALA A 34 32.40 11.91 -6.43
CA ALA A 34 32.59 10.88 -7.44
C ALA A 34 33.44 9.74 -6.88
N GLU A 35 32.89 8.53 -6.91
CA GLU A 35 33.68 7.30 -6.90
C GLU A 35 33.03 6.38 -7.93
N GLN A 36 33.63 6.35 -9.13
CA GLN A 36 33.30 5.38 -10.16
C GLN A 36 33.66 4.00 -9.61
N VAL A 37 32.65 3.20 -9.29
CA VAL A 37 32.83 1.76 -9.09
C VAL A 37 32.45 1.10 -10.41
N GLU A 38 33.46 0.52 -11.06
CA GLU A 38 33.37 -0.23 -12.30
C GLU A 38 32.22 -1.26 -12.28
N GLU A 39 31.34 -1.14 -13.28
CA GLU A 39 30.43 -2.20 -13.69
C GLU A 39 31.25 -3.36 -14.27
N SER A 40 31.60 -4.34 -13.42
CA SER A 40 32.02 -5.65 -13.92
C SER A 40 30.79 -6.44 -14.36
N THR A 41 30.74 -6.71 -15.66
CA THR A 41 29.78 -7.56 -16.35
C THR A 41 29.75 -8.97 -15.74
N GLY A 42 28.85 -9.20 -14.79
CA GLY A 42 28.51 -10.52 -14.26
C GLY A 42 27.15 -10.96 -14.80
N GLY A 43 27.15 -11.76 -15.86
CA GLY A 43 25.93 -12.32 -16.44
C GLY A 43 25.08 -13.07 -15.40
N TRP A 44 23.79 -12.72 -15.34
CA TRP A 44 22.79 -13.40 -14.51
C TRP A 44 22.50 -14.79 -15.08
N SER A 45 23.30 -15.78 -14.69
CA SER A 45 23.03 -17.19 -14.99
C SER A 45 22.21 -17.81 -13.87
N LEU A 46 20.88 -17.80 -14.00
CA LEU A 46 19.98 -18.63 -13.19
C LEU A 46 19.76 -19.96 -13.91
N ARG A 47 20.64 -20.93 -13.65
CA ARG A 47 20.43 -22.32 -14.04
C ARG A 47 19.71 -23.04 -12.89
N GLY A 48 18.55 -23.62 -13.21
CA GLY A 48 17.66 -24.26 -12.24
C GLY A 48 18.20 -25.55 -11.63
N ALA A 49 17.83 -25.78 -10.38
CA ALA A 49 17.50 -27.06 -9.74
C ALA A 49 17.57 -26.87 -8.20
N GLY A 50 16.43 -26.98 -7.52
CA GLY A 50 16.31 -27.29 -6.09
C GLY A 50 17.28 -26.59 -5.13
N GLY A 51 17.04 -25.31 -4.83
CA GLY A 51 17.71 -24.64 -3.72
C GLY A 51 17.20 -23.22 -3.54
N SER A 52 16.54 -22.93 -2.41
CA SER A 52 16.21 -21.57 -1.97
C SER A 52 17.51 -20.76 -1.85
N ARG A 53 17.88 -20.05 -2.91
CA ARG A 53 18.89 -18.99 -2.81
C ARG A 53 18.19 -17.77 -2.21
N SER A 54 18.63 -17.40 -1.02
CA SER A 54 18.25 -16.15 -0.36
C SER A 54 18.27 -14.99 -1.36
N LEU A 55 17.10 -14.37 -1.60
CA LEU A 55 16.95 -13.16 -2.43
C LEU A 55 17.72 -11.97 -1.84
N LEU A 56 17.99 -12.00 -0.52
CA LEU A 56 18.77 -11.00 0.20
C LEU A 56 20.24 -11.41 0.26
N SER A 57 21.15 -10.50 -0.06
CA SER A 57 22.59 -10.81 0.01
C SER A 57 23.05 -10.95 1.48
N PRO A 58 23.90 -11.94 1.80
CA PRO A 58 24.48 -12.12 3.14
C PRO A 58 25.16 -10.87 3.72
N GLN A 59 25.82 -10.09 2.84
CA GLN A 59 26.49 -8.86 3.23
C GLN A 59 25.50 -7.79 3.71
N TYR A 60 24.34 -7.68 3.03
CA TYR A 60 23.27 -6.77 3.43
C TYR A 60 22.63 -7.19 4.75
N GLY A 61 22.39 -8.49 4.94
CA GLY A 61 21.90 -9.08 6.19
C GLY A 61 22.77 -8.69 7.40
N LYS A 62 24.09 -8.89 7.30
CA LYS A 62 25.05 -8.56 8.37
C LYS A 62 25.05 -7.07 8.76
N LYS A 63 24.90 -6.16 7.80
CA LYS A 63 24.84 -4.70 8.07
C LYS A 63 23.59 -4.31 8.86
N LYS A 64 22.47 -5.02 8.64
CA LYS A 64 21.16 -4.71 9.24
C LYS A 64 20.87 -5.45 10.54
N LEU A 65 21.60 -6.52 10.84
CA LEU A 65 21.46 -7.30 12.09
C LEU A 65 21.52 -6.45 13.36
N LYS A 66 22.27 -5.33 13.35
CA LYS A 66 22.49 -4.46 14.53
C LYS A 66 21.31 -3.57 14.92
N TYR A 67 20.26 -3.46 14.10
CA TYR A 67 19.20 -2.48 14.32
C TYR A 67 17.91 -3.09 14.85
N LEU A 68 17.39 -4.15 14.20
CA LEU A 68 16.14 -4.80 14.57
C LEU A 68 16.20 -6.29 14.20
N PRO A 69 15.57 -7.19 14.98
CA PRO A 69 15.44 -8.60 14.65
C PRO A 69 14.35 -8.76 13.56
N TYR A 70 14.72 -8.55 12.29
CA TYR A 70 13.75 -8.62 11.18
C TYR A 70 13.20 -10.03 10.96
N ASN A 71 13.90 -11.06 11.43
CA ASN A 71 13.41 -12.44 11.38
C ASN A 71 12.14 -12.66 12.21
N HIS A 72 11.94 -11.88 13.28
CA HIS A 72 10.75 -11.92 14.13
C HIS A 72 9.74 -10.81 13.82
N GLN A 73 9.86 -10.10 12.69
CA GLN A 73 9.00 -8.94 12.39
C GLN A 73 7.50 -9.25 12.46
N HIS A 74 7.09 -10.47 12.07
CA HIS A 74 5.71 -10.91 12.13
C HIS A 74 5.14 -11.02 13.55
N GLU A 75 5.98 -11.16 14.58
CA GLU A 75 5.58 -11.27 15.98
C GLU A 75 5.31 -9.91 16.62
N TYR A 76 6.13 -8.90 16.32
CA TYR A 76 6.05 -7.60 16.97
C TYR A 76 5.49 -6.48 16.09
N PHE A 77 5.41 -6.64 14.77
CA PHE A 77 4.97 -5.57 13.86
C PHE A 77 3.60 -5.02 14.27
N PHE A 78 2.61 -5.88 14.49
CA PHE A 78 1.28 -5.43 14.89
C PHE A 78 1.19 -4.96 16.35
N LEU A 79 2.13 -5.38 17.21
CA LEU A 79 2.16 -4.95 18.61
C LEU A 79 2.87 -3.60 18.79
N ILE A 80 3.77 -3.23 17.88
CA ILE A 80 4.60 -2.02 18.00
C ILE A 80 4.28 -1.01 16.90
N GLY A 81 4.19 -1.46 15.65
CA GLY A 81 3.96 -0.61 14.49
C GLY A 81 2.68 0.23 14.59
N PRO A 82 1.48 -0.38 14.61
CA PRO A 82 0.24 0.37 14.73
C PRO A 82 0.19 1.27 15.98
N PRO A 83 0.53 0.83 17.20
CA PRO A 83 0.53 1.73 18.37
C PRO A 83 1.43 2.97 18.24
N LEU A 84 2.53 2.89 17.49
CA LEU A 84 3.42 4.03 17.27
C LEU A 84 3.05 4.88 16.05
N LEU A 85 2.26 4.34 15.09
CA LEU A 85 2.00 4.98 13.81
C LEU A 85 1.08 6.20 13.93
N ILE A 86 -0.22 6.01 14.14
CA ILE A 86 -1.16 7.12 14.26
C ILE A 86 -0.99 7.89 15.58
N PRO A 87 -0.95 7.23 16.75
CA PRO A 87 -0.97 7.93 18.03
C PRO A 87 0.25 8.82 18.26
N LEU A 88 1.40 8.49 17.66
CA LEU A 88 2.66 9.20 17.87
C LEU A 88 3.24 9.78 16.58
N TYR A 89 3.58 8.94 15.60
CA TYR A 89 4.32 9.40 14.41
C TYR A 89 3.51 10.37 13.55
N PHE A 90 2.30 9.99 13.11
CA PHE A 90 1.44 10.88 12.33
C PHE A 90 0.97 12.07 13.16
N GLN A 91 0.64 11.88 14.44
CA GLN A 91 0.25 12.99 15.30
C GLN A 91 1.36 14.06 15.38
N TYR A 92 2.62 13.63 15.56
CA TYR A 92 3.77 14.52 15.55
C TYR A 92 3.93 15.21 14.19
N GLN A 93 3.89 14.44 13.09
CA GLN A 93 4.05 14.99 11.74
C GLN A 93 2.96 16.01 11.39
N ILE A 94 1.70 15.72 11.73
CA ILE A 94 0.56 16.61 11.47
C ILE A 94 0.75 17.93 12.22
N ILE A 95 1.05 17.88 13.53
CA ILE A 95 1.28 19.10 14.33
C ILE A 95 2.48 19.88 13.79
N MET A 96 3.60 19.22 13.52
CA MET A 96 4.79 19.88 13.02
C MET A 96 4.57 20.50 11.64
N SER A 97 3.87 19.80 10.74
CA SER A 97 3.46 20.31 9.43
C SER A 97 2.66 21.60 9.57
N MET A 98 1.60 21.61 10.41
CA MET A 98 0.79 22.81 10.64
C MET A 98 1.61 23.98 11.19
N ILE A 99 2.57 23.73 12.10
CA ILE A 99 3.44 24.77 12.66
C ILE A 99 4.42 25.32 11.61
N VAL A 100 5.07 24.43 10.86
CA VAL A 100 6.09 24.79 9.85
C VAL A 100 5.46 25.54 8.67
N HIS A 101 4.31 25.07 8.19
CA HIS A 101 3.58 25.70 7.09
C HIS A 101 2.74 26.91 7.53
N ARG A 102 2.64 27.16 8.84
CA ARG A 102 1.88 28.27 9.44
C ARG A 102 0.37 28.16 9.18
N ASP A 103 -0.14 26.94 9.15
CA ASP A 103 -1.56 26.63 8.99
C ASP A 103 -2.29 26.84 10.33
N TRP A 104 -2.34 28.09 10.79
CA TRP A 104 -2.84 28.45 12.13
C TRP A 104 -4.32 28.12 12.32
N VAL A 105 -5.11 28.16 11.25
CA VAL A 105 -6.53 27.79 11.29
C VAL A 105 -6.68 26.30 11.60
N ASP A 106 -5.90 25.44 10.93
CA ASP A 106 -5.93 24.00 11.15
C ASP A 106 -5.38 23.63 12.53
N LEU A 107 -4.31 24.31 12.97
CA LEU A 107 -3.77 24.14 14.32
C LEU A 107 -4.80 24.55 15.38
N ALA A 108 -5.52 25.65 15.19
CA ALA A 108 -6.58 26.08 16.09
C ALA A 108 -7.72 25.05 16.13
N TRP A 109 -8.11 24.48 14.99
CA TRP A 109 -9.10 23.40 14.95
C TRP A 109 -8.62 22.15 15.68
N ALA A 110 -7.36 21.74 15.49
CA ALA A 110 -6.77 20.60 16.20
C ALA A 110 -6.76 20.83 17.72
N ILE A 111 -6.31 22.01 18.19
CA ILE A 111 -6.33 22.38 19.61
C ILE A 111 -7.77 22.36 20.14
N SER A 112 -8.71 22.94 19.39
CA SER A 112 -10.13 22.97 19.78
C SER A 112 -10.72 21.57 19.91
N TYR A 113 -10.33 20.63 19.05
CA TYR A 113 -10.77 19.24 19.11
C TYR A 113 -10.28 18.57 20.41
N TYR A 114 -8.98 18.67 20.74
CA TYR A 114 -8.46 18.08 21.98
C TYR A 114 -9.05 18.75 23.22
N ALA A 115 -9.18 20.07 23.22
CA ALA A 115 -9.81 20.80 24.32
C ALA A 115 -11.25 20.33 24.55
N ARG A 116 -12.07 20.24 23.49
CA ARG A 116 -13.44 19.74 23.58
C ARG A 116 -13.50 18.30 24.05
N PHE A 117 -12.60 17.43 23.56
CA PHE A 117 -12.50 16.06 24.02
C PHE A 117 -12.26 16.00 25.54
N PHE A 118 -11.24 16.69 26.04
CA PHE A 118 -10.93 16.68 27.46
C PHE A 118 -12.02 17.32 28.32
N ILE A 119 -12.58 18.47 27.91
CA ILE A 119 -13.72 19.10 28.61
C ILE A 119 -14.91 18.14 28.70
N THR A 120 -15.18 17.39 27.64
CA THR A 120 -16.31 16.44 27.60
C THR A 120 -16.06 15.22 28.48
N TYR A 121 -14.85 14.65 28.47
CA TYR A 121 -14.60 13.34 29.07
C TYR A 121 -13.96 13.37 30.48
N ILE A 122 -13.31 14.47 30.87
CA ILE A 122 -12.76 14.63 32.23
C ILE A 122 -13.82 14.47 33.34
N PRO A 123 -15.05 15.03 33.22
CA PRO A 123 -16.08 14.85 34.25
C PRO A 123 -16.48 13.39 34.51
N PHE A 124 -16.31 12.51 33.51
CA PHE A 124 -16.70 11.10 33.61
C PHE A 124 -15.53 10.19 34.06
N TYR A 125 -14.32 10.46 33.59
CA TYR A 125 -13.17 9.56 33.77
C TYR A 125 -12.01 10.15 34.56
N GLY A 126 -12.10 11.43 34.95
CA GLY A 126 -10.95 12.20 35.44
C GLY A 126 -9.91 12.44 34.35
N VAL A 127 -8.84 13.18 34.69
CA VAL A 127 -7.77 13.51 33.74
C VAL A 127 -7.06 12.24 33.23
N LEU A 128 -6.64 11.35 34.14
CA LEU A 128 -5.94 10.13 33.77
C LEU A 128 -6.81 9.20 32.93
N GLY A 129 -8.09 9.02 33.32
CA GLY A 129 -9.01 8.16 32.57
C GLY A 129 -9.33 8.72 31.18
N ALA A 130 -9.46 10.05 31.03
CA ALA A 130 -9.64 10.67 29.72
C ALA A 130 -8.41 10.48 28.80
N ILE A 131 -7.19 10.56 29.35
CA ILE A 131 -5.94 10.28 28.61
C ILE A 131 -5.91 8.81 28.16
N ILE A 132 -6.20 7.87 29.06
CA ILE A 132 -6.23 6.44 28.73
C ILE A 132 -7.29 6.17 27.65
N PHE A 133 -8.47 6.75 27.80
CA PHE A 133 -9.56 6.59 26.84
C PHE A 133 -9.18 7.13 25.46
N LEU A 134 -8.59 8.33 25.37
CA LEU A 134 -8.10 8.89 24.11
C LEU A 134 -7.08 7.95 23.45
N ASN A 135 -6.08 7.49 24.21
CA ASN A 135 -5.04 6.62 23.69
C ASN A 135 -5.59 5.26 23.26
N PHE A 136 -6.59 4.72 23.96
CA PHE A 136 -7.26 3.48 23.57
C PHE A 136 -8.01 3.63 22.24
N ILE A 137 -8.74 4.74 22.04
CA ILE A 137 -9.40 5.01 20.76
C ILE A 137 -8.37 5.17 19.63
N ARG A 138 -7.28 5.91 19.87
CA ARG A 138 -6.19 6.07 18.88
C ARG A 138 -5.49 4.75 18.58
N PHE A 139 -5.34 3.87 19.57
CA PHE A 139 -4.83 2.53 19.39
C PHE A 139 -5.72 1.70 18.45
N LEU A 140 -7.04 1.70 18.66
CA LEU A 140 -7.98 0.99 17.81
C LEU A 140 -7.99 1.54 16.38
N GLU A 141 -8.02 2.86 16.23
CA GLU A 141 -7.94 3.56 14.94
C GLU A 141 -6.68 3.16 14.17
N SER A 142 -5.53 3.13 14.83
CA SER A 142 -4.26 2.78 14.19
C SER A 142 -4.22 1.33 13.71
N HIS A 143 -4.73 0.39 14.51
CA HIS A 143 -4.83 -1.01 14.10
C HIS A 143 -5.76 -1.17 12.91
N TRP A 144 -6.93 -0.55 12.99
CA TRP A 144 -7.88 -0.53 11.88
C TRP A 144 -7.24 -0.01 10.60
N PHE A 145 -6.59 1.16 10.68
CA PHE A 145 -5.93 1.79 9.54
C PHE A 145 -4.84 0.90 8.94
N VAL A 146 -3.97 0.32 9.77
CA VAL A 146 -2.91 -0.58 9.28
C VAL A 146 -3.53 -1.82 8.62
N TRP A 147 -4.52 -2.45 9.23
CA TRP A 147 -5.16 -3.63 8.61
C TRP A 147 -5.81 -3.31 7.26
N VAL A 148 -6.60 -2.24 7.20
CA VAL A 148 -7.27 -1.81 5.97
C VAL A 148 -6.27 -1.39 4.89
N THR A 149 -5.19 -0.70 5.23
CA THR A 149 -4.18 -0.29 4.22
C THR A 149 -3.33 -1.45 3.75
N GLN A 150 -2.99 -2.41 4.63
CA GLN A 150 -2.23 -3.60 4.25
C GLN A 150 -3.03 -4.55 3.36
N MET A 151 -4.37 -4.54 3.40
CA MET A 151 -5.20 -5.27 2.43
C MET A 151 -4.96 -4.83 0.97
N ASN A 152 -4.42 -3.63 0.73
CA ASN A 152 -4.07 -3.17 -0.61
C ASN A 152 -2.71 -3.71 -1.10
N HIS A 153 -1.97 -4.37 -0.23
CA HIS A 153 -0.63 -4.89 -0.48
C HIS A 153 -0.58 -6.42 -0.40
N ILE A 154 -1.71 -7.10 -0.67
CA ILE A 154 -1.74 -8.56 -0.80
C ILE A 154 -0.76 -8.94 -1.91
N VAL A 155 0.37 -9.53 -1.52
CA VAL A 155 1.44 -9.90 -2.43
C VAL A 155 0.96 -11.04 -3.31
N MET A 156 0.95 -10.79 -4.62
CA MET A 156 0.78 -11.82 -5.64
C MET A 156 2.15 -12.29 -6.11
N GLU A 157 2.26 -13.56 -6.49
CA GLU A 157 3.51 -14.08 -7.06
C GLU A 157 3.77 -13.38 -8.41
N ILE A 158 4.85 -12.60 -8.45
CA ILE A 158 5.33 -11.97 -9.68
C ILE A 158 6.36 -12.95 -10.27
N ASP A 159 5.91 -13.77 -11.21
CA ASP A 159 6.79 -14.63 -12.00
C ASP A 159 7.84 -13.81 -12.76
N GLN A 160 8.99 -14.43 -13.09
CA GLN A 160 9.96 -13.89 -14.05
C GLN A 160 9.38 -13.98 -15.48
N GLU A 161 8.41 -13.10 -15.76
CA GLU A 161 7.66 -12.82 -17.00
C GLU A 161 7.67 -13.84 -18.16
N PRO A 162 6.48 -14.35 -18.53
CA PRO A 162 6.00 -14.29 -19.90
C PRO A 162 5.47 -12.90 -20.24
N TYR A 163 5.69 -12.42 -21.47
CA TYR A 163 5.11 -11.16 -21.98
C TYR A 163 3.57 -11.16 -21.83
N ARG A 164 3.02 -10.25 -21.02
CA ARG A 164 1.58 -10.07 -20.76
C ARG A 164 1.13 -8.66 -21.18
N ASP A 165 -0.09 -8.54 -21.69
CA ASP A 165 -0.69 -7.23 -21.93
C ASP A 165 -0.98 -6.48 -20.62
N TRP A 166 -1.18 -5.16 -20.69
CA TRP A 166 -1.37 -4.33 -19.51
C TRP A 166 -2.53 -4.79 -18.61
N PHE A 167 -3.66 -5.20 -19.20
CA PHE A 167 -4.85 -5.60 -18.44
C PHE A 167 -4.59 -6.88 -17.66
N SER A 168 -4.01 -7.88 -18.33
CA SER A 168 -3.59 -9.15 -17.70
C SER A 168 -2.54 -8.94 -16.61
N SER A 169 -1.62 -8.00 -16.81
CA SER A 169 -0.60 -7.66 -15.81
C SER A 169 -1.19 -7.02 -14.55
N GLN A 170 -2.17 -6.11 -14.68
CA GLN A 170 -2.86 -5.55 -13.51
C GLN A 170 -3.61 -6.64 -12.73
N LEU A 171 -4.33 -7.53 -13.42
CA LEU A 171 -5.07 -8.63 -12.78
C LEU A 171 -4.17 -9.66 -12.10
N ALA A 172 -3.01 -9.97 -12.70
CA ALA A 172 -2.06 -10.91 -12.10
C ALA A 172 -1.38 -10.34 -10.84
N ALA A 173 -1.16 -9.03 -10.80
CA ALA A 173 -0.46 -8.36 -9.70
C ALA A 173 -1.39 -7.90 -8.57
N THR A 174 -2.71 -7.96 -8.75
CA THR A 174 -3.68 -7.42 -7.79
C THR A 174 -4.71 -8.47 -7.37
N CYS A 175 -5.23 -8.32 -6.16
CA CYS A 175 -6.25 -9.21 -5.60
C CYS A 175 -7.32 -8.35 -4.92
N ASN A 176 -8.58 -8.67 -5.18
CA ASN A 176 -9.69 -8.06 -4.47
C ASN A 176 -10.00 -8.80 -3.17
N VAL A 177 -10.71 -8.11 -2.29
CA VAL A 177 -11.41 -8.73 -1.16
C VAL A 177 -12.89 -8.84 -1.51
N GLU A 178 -13.54 -9.89 -1.02
CA GLU A 178 -14.97 -10.12 -1.26
C GLU A 178 -15.82 -8.88 -0.97
N GLN A 179 -16.80 -8.65 -1.85
CA GLN A 179 -17.76 -7.59 -1.65
C GLN A 179 -18.81 -8.02 -0.62
N SER A 180 -19.04 -7.19 0.38
CA SER A 180 -20.18 -7.30 1.29
C SER A 180 -20.43 -5.94 1.93
N LEU A 181 -21.65 -5.71 2.45
CA LEU A 181 -21.94 -4.46 3.16
C LEU A 181 -20.94 -4.18 4.28
N PHE A 182 -20.50 -5.23 4.98
CA PHE A 182 -19.49 -5.13 6.01
C PHE A 182 -18.11 -4.80 5.44
N ASN A 183 -17.63 -5.53 4.42
CA ASN A 183 -16.30 -5.33 3.85
C ASN A 183 -16.17 -3.96 3.17
N ASP A 184 -17.22 -3.50 2.50
CA ASP A 184 -17.26 -2.20 1.82
C ASP A 184 -17.19 -1.04 2.84
N TRP A 185 -17.87 -1.19 3.98
CA TRP A 185 -17.79 -0.24 5.10
C TRP A 185 -16.45 -0.32 5.84
N PHE A 186 -16.01 -1.53 6.20
CA PHE A 186 -14.80 -1.80 6.97
C PHE A 186 -13.56 -1.27 6.23
N SER A 187 -13.47 -1.54 4.93
CA SER A 187 -12.32 -1.10 4.13
C SER A 187 -12.49 0.31 3.55
N GLY A 188 -13.67 0.93 3.64
CA GLY A 188 -13.95 2.18 2.93
C GLY A 188 -13.82 2.03 1.40
N HIS A 189 -14.31 0.90 0.86
CA HIS A 189 -14.21 0.49 -0.55
C HIS A 189 -12.79 0.19 -1.06
N LEU A 190 -11.83 -0.06 -0.17
CA LEU A 190 -10.48 -0.49 -0.56
C LEU A 190 -10.39 -1.97 -0.96
N ASN A 191 -11.49 -2.72 -0.86
CA ASN A 191 -11.60 -4.10 -1.32
C ASN A 191 -11.63 -4.28 -2.86
N PHE A 192 -11.70 -3.19 -3.64
CA PHE A 192 -11.77 -3.19 -5.11
C PHE A 192 -10.45 -2.69 -5.77
N GLN A 193 -9.34 -3.34 -5.46
CA GLN A 193 -8.03 -2.97 -5.99
C GLN A 193 -7.89 -3.22 -7.49
N ILE A 194 -8.41 -4.33 -8.01
CA ILE A 194 -8.40 -4.63 -9.46
C ILE A 194 -9.01 -3.45 -10.23
N GLU A 195 -10.21 -3.02 -9.85
CA GLU A 195 -10.90 -1.93 -10.54
C GLU A 195 -10.19 -0.58 -10.34
N HIS A 196 -9.59 -0.35 -9.17
CA HIS A 196 -8.80 0.85 -8.93
C HIS A 196 -7.58 0.91 -9.86
N HIS A 197 -6.89 -0.20 -10.06
CA HIS A 197 -5.73 -0.29 -10.94
C HIS A 197 -6.10 -0.20 -12.44
N LEU A 198 -7.26 -0.75 -12.80
CA LEU A 198 -7.78 -0.64 -14.17
C LEU A 198 -8.33 0.77 -14.47
N PHE A 199 -8.92 1.44 -13.49
CA PHE A 199 -9.56 2.74 -13.64
C PHE A 199 -9.16 3.71 -12.51
N PRO A 200 -7.89 4.15 -12.44
CA PRO A 200 -7.37 4.93 -11.31
C PRO A 200 -8.03 6.29 -11.12
N THR A 201 -8.63 6.85 -12.18
CA THR A 201 -9.38 8.10 -12.15
C THR A 201 -10.84 7.94 -11.72
N MET A 202 -11.33 6.70 -11.58
CA MET A 202 -12.70 6.42 -11.18
C MET A 202 -12.89 6.67 -9.68
N PRO A 203 -13.95 7.41 -9.27
CA PRO A 203 -14.27 7.56 -7.87
C PRO A 203 -14.53 6.21 -7.20
N ARG A 204 -13.93 6.00 -6.01
CA ARG A 204 -13.99 4.74 -5.25
C ARG A 204 -15.41 4.19 -5.04
N HIS A 205 -16.39 5.08 -4.83
CA HIS A 205 -17.79 4.69 -4.64
C HIS A 205 -18.47 4.12 -5.91
N ASN A 206 -17.82 4.17 -7.08
CA ASN A 206 -18.31 3.56 -8.32
C ASN A 206 -17.64 2.22 -8.64
N LEU A 207 -16.55 1.85 -7.96
CA LEU A 207 -15.79 0.63 -8.25
C LEU A 207 -16.65 -0.63 -8.10
N HIS A 208 -17.52 -0.68 -7.08
CA HIS A 208 -18.45 -1.80 -6.88
C HIS A 208 -19.42 -2.02 -8.04
N LYS A 209 -19.74 -0.97 -8.81
CA LYS A 209 -20.62 -1.07 -9.99
C LYS A 209 -19.89 -1.66 -11.19
N VAL A 210 -18.57 -1.45 -11.26
CA VAL A 210 -17.72 -1.86 -12.38
C VAL A 210 -17.11 -3.24 -12.15
N ALA A 211 -16.91 -3.64 -10.89
CA ALA A 211 -16.42 -4.96 -10.51
C ALA A 211 -17.16 -6.14 -11.20
N PRO A 212 -18.50 -6.21 -11.25
CA PRO A 212 -19.19 -7.28 -11.97
C PRO A 212 -18.94 -7.25 -13.49
N LEU A 213 -18.75 -6.06 -14.08
CA LEU A 213 -18.43 -5.92 -15.51
C LEU A 213 -17.02 -6.44 -15.80
N VAL A 214 -16.02 -6.04 -15.00
CA VAL A 214 -14.64 -6.53 -15.11
C VAL A 214 -14.60 -8.04 -14.95
N ARG A 215 -15.27 -8.59 -13.92
CA ARG A 215 -15.36 -10.04 -13.72
C ARG A 215 -15.96 -10.77 -14.92
N SER A 216 -17.02 -10.22 -15.52
CA SER A 216 -17.63 -10.80 -16.72
C SER A 216 -16.69 -10.78 -17.93
N LEU A 217 -15.89 -9.72 -18.08
CA LEU A 217 -14.87 -9.61 -19.11
C LEU A 217 -13.75 -10.64 -18.90
N CYS A 218 -13.26 -10.78 -17.67
CA CYS A 218 -12.27 -11.80 -17.31
C CYS A 218 -12.78 -13.21 -17.65
N ALA A 219 -14.02 -13.54 -17.27
CA ALA A 219 -14.64 -14.82 -17.59
C ALA A 219 -14.75 -15.07 -19.09
N LYS A 220 -15.12 -14.05 -19.88
CA LYS A 220 -15.22 -14.15 -21.35
C LYS A 220 -13.87 -14.45 -22.02
N HIS A 221 -12.79 -13.92 -21.47
CA HIS A 221 -11.44 -14.07 -22.02
C HIS A 221 -10.59 -15.16 -21.34
N GLY A 222 -11.18 -15.92 -20.41
CA GLY A 222 -10.46 -16.97 -19.67
C GLY A 222 -9.37 -16.43 -18.76
N ILE A 223 -9.48 -15.18 -18.32
CA ILE A 223 -8.54 -14.54 -17.39
C ILE A 223 -9.06 -14.73 -15.97
N GLU A 224 -8.18 -15.07 -15.05
CA GLU A 224 -8.53 -15.22 -13.64
C GLU A 224 -8.82 -13.86 -12.99
N TYR A 225 -9.94 -13.76 -12.28
CA TYR A 225 -10.28 -12.61 -11.46
C TYR A 225 -9.99 -12.94 -10.00
N GLN A 226 -8.88 -12.42 -9.47
CA GLN A 226 -8.39 -12.75 -8.13
C GLN A 226 -9.22 -12.08 -7.04
N GLN A 227 -9.85 -12.90 -6.19
CA GLN A 227 -10.65 -12.41 -5.06
C GLN A 227 -10.54 -13.37 -3.87
N LYS A 228 -10.41 -12.81 -2.66
CA LYS A 228 -10.30 -13.57 -1.41
C LYS A 228 -11.30 -13.10 -0.35
N PRO A 229 -11.80 -14.01 0.52
CA PRO A 229 -12.49 -13.62 1.74
C PRO A 229 -11.61 -12.71 2.61
N LEU A 230 -12.22 -11.76 3.32
CA LEU A 230 -11.52 -10.80 4.17
C LEU A 230 -10.53 -11.48 5.13
N LEU A 231 -10.98 -12.52 5.84
CA LEU A 231 -10.13 -13.22 6.80
C LEU A 231 -8.91 -13.88 6.15
N GLN A 232 -9.07 -14.43 4.94
CA GLN A 232 -7.95 -15.03 4.20
C GLN A 232 -6.96 -13.96 3.76
N ALA A 233 -7.44 -12.80 3.28
CA ALA A 233 -6.58 -11.67 2.95
C ALA A 233 -5.76 -11.18 4.17
N LEU A 234 -6.38 -11.09 5.36
CA LEU A 234 -5.69 -10.72 6.59
C LEU A 234 -4.64 -11.77 7.01
N GLN A 235 -4.95 -13.06 6.84
CA GLN A 235 -3.99 -14.14 7.10
C GLN A 235 -2.79 -14.10 6.13
N ASP A 236 -3.03 -13.77 4.85
CA ASP A 236 -2.00 -13.66 3.85
C ASP A 236 -1.00 -12.52 4.17
N ILE A 237 -1.47 -11.42 4.76
CA ILE A 237 -0.60 -10.33 5.26
C ILE A 237 0.35 -10.85 6.34
N ILE A 238 -0.17 -11.58 7.34
CA ILE A 238 0.66 -12.16 8.41
C ILE A 238 1.64 -13.18 7.82
N ARG A 239 1.18 -14.02 6.88
CA ARG A 239 2.02 -15.01 6.21
C ARG A 239 3.15 -14.35 5.43
N SER A 240 2.87 -13.26 4.71
CA SER A 240 3.85 -12.48 3.97
C SER A 240 4.93 -11.89 4.89
N LEU A 241 4.53 -11.31 6.03
CA LEU A 241 5.48 -10.83 7.05
C LEU A 241 6.35 -11.95 7.60
N ARG A 242 5.77 -13.14 7.82
CA ARG A 242 6.51 -14.32 8.29
C ARG A 242 7.50 -14.83 7.25
N GLN A 243 7.08 -14.92 5.98
CA GLN A 243 7.96 -15.30 4.86
C GLN A 243 9.11 -14.30 4.70
N SER A 244 8.82 -13.00 4.76
CA SER A 244 9.85 -11.96 4.76
C SER A 244 10.81 -12.12 5.95
N GLY A 245 10.30 -12.47 7.14
CA GLY A 245 11.13 -12.77 8.31
C GLY A 245 12.06 -13.97 8.07
N GLN A 246 11.57 -15.03 7.42
CA GLN A 246 12.39 -16.18 7.06
C GLN A 246 13.51 -15.80 6.07
N LEU A 247 13.22 -14.97 5.07
CA LEU A 247 14.24 -14.47 4.14
C LEU A 247 15.36 -13.71 4.87
N TRP A 248 15.01 -12.93 5.90
CA TRP A 248 16.00 -12.29 6.77
C TRP A 248 16.83 -13.28 7.56
N LEU A 249 16.19 -14.32 8.12
CA LEU A 249 16.89 -15.38 8.85
C LEU A 249 17.89 -16.11 7.95
N ASP A 250 17.47 -16.48 6.74
CA ASP A 250 18.32 -17.12 5.75
C ASP A 250 19.52 -16.22 5.40
N ALA A 251 19.30 -14.92 5.19
CA ALA A 251 20.38 -13.95 4.95
C ALA A 251 21.33 -13.76 6.15
N TYR A 252 20.87 -14.01 7.38
CA TYR A 252 21.72 -13.98 8.58
C TYR A 252 22.57 -15.24 8.73
N LEU A 253 22.02 -16.40 8.38
CA LEU A 253 22.63 -17.71 8.58
C LEU A 253 23.57 -18.13 7.44
N HIS A 254 23.26 -17.75 6.20
CA HIS A 254 24.14 -18.00 5.06
C HIS A 254 25.30 -17.00 5.09
N LYS A 255 26.48 -17.45 5.53
CA LYS A 255 27.71 -16.67 5.58
C LYS A 255 28.45 -16.61 4.26
#